data_AF-A0A7U4XWZ2-F1
#
_entry.id   AF-A0A7U4XWZ2-F1
#
_cell.length_a   1.000
_cell.length_b   1.000
_cell.length_c   1.000
_cell.angle_alpha   90.00
_cell.angle_beta   90.00
_cell.angle_gamma   90.00
#
_symmetry.space_group_name_H-M   'P 1'
#
loop_
_entity.id
_entity.type
_entity.pdbx_description
1 polymer ?
#
loop_
_entity_poly.entity_id
_entity_poly.type
_entity_poly.pdbx_seq_one_letter_code
_entity_poly.pdbx_strand_id
1 'polypeptide(L)'
;MTDETSPTALPDRLSVNPRSPYYNEEVLAQGVGIRFKGEEKTNVEEYCISEGWVRLALGNKVDRKGNPLTILQKGPVEAWIKGAETN
;
A
#
# COMPACT_ATOMS: atom_id res chain seq x y z
N MET A 1 -14.49 -21.36 0.54
CA MET A 1 -13.69 -20.67 1.57
C MET A 1 -12.25 -21.00 1.26
N THR A 2 -11.59 -20.17 0.46
CA THR A 2 -10.20 -20.32 0.05
C THR A 2 -9.71 -18.92 -0.28
N ASP A 3 -8.80 -18.39 0.53
CA ASP A 3 -7.55 -17.89 -0.05
C ASP A 3 -6.44 -18.13 0.96
N GLU A 4 -5.46 -18.91 0.51
CA GLU A 4 -4.42 -19.50 1.32
C GLU A 4 -3.34 -18.44 1.58
N THR A 5 -3.20 -18.10 2.86
CA THR A 5 -2.08 -17.36 3.42
C THR A 5 -0.77 -17.99 2.96
N SER A 6 -0.17 -17.46 1.89
CA SER A 6 1.22 -17.74 1.54
C SER A 6 2.12 -17.02 2.56
N PRO A 7 2.91 -17.75 3.36
CA PRO A 7 3.67 -17.17 4.45
C PRO A 7 4.87 -16.40 3.87
N THR A 8 5.10 -15.16 4.33
CA THR A 8 6.25 -14.27 4.00
C THR A 8 6.00 -13.19 2.92
N ALA A 9 4.84 -13.17 2.25
CA ALA A 9 4.53 -12.16 1.22
C ALA A 9 3.59 -11.06 1.76
N LEU A 10 3.80 -9.82 1.32
CA LEU A 10 2.97 -8.65 1.68
C LEU A 10 1.47 -8.93 1.53
N PRO A 11 0.60 -8.34 2.38
CA PRO A 11 -0.84 -8.54 2.26
C PRO A 11 -1.37 -7.97 0.94
N ASP A 12 -2.37 -8.65 0.35
CA ASP A 12 -3.07 -8.23 -0.87
C ASP A 12 -3.58 -6.80 -0.80
N ARG A 13 -4.05 -6.40 0.38
CA ARG A 13 -4.49 -5.05 0.69
C ARG A 13 -3.81 -4.55 1.95
N LEU A 14 -3.12 -3.42 1.84
CA LEU A 14 -2.50 -2.73 2.96
C LEU A 14 -2.89 -1.26 2.93
N SER A 15 -3.13 -0.70 4.11
CA SER A 15 -3.29 0.74 4.29
C SER A 15 -2.29 1.27 5.30
N VAL A 16 -1.81 2.49 5.07
CA VAL A 16 -0.96 3.23 6.03
C VAL A 16 -1.78 3.97 7.07
N ASN A 17 -3.09 4.06 6.88
CA ASN A 17 -3.98 4.82 7.75
C ASN A 17 -4.45 3.94 8.92
N PRO A 18 -4.16 4.30 10.18
CA PRO A 18 -4.52 3.50 11.36
C PRO A 18 -6.04 3.36 11.59
N ARG A 19 -6.85 4.16 10.89
CA ARG A 19 -8.31 4.06 10.92
C ARG A 19 -8.87 3.02 9.96
N SER A 20 -8.06 2.50 9.05
CA SER A 20 -8.47 1.48 8.08
C SER A 20 -8.37 0.08 8.71
N PRO A 21 -9.30 -0.83 8.42
CA PRO A 21 -9.22 -2.22 8.90
C PRO A 21 -8.03 -3.00 8.29
N TYR A 22 -7.38 -2.46 7.26
CA TYR A 22 -6.23 -3.05 6.58
C TYR A 22 -4.90 -2.40 6.99
N TYR A 23 -4.90 -1.69 8.13
CA TYR A 23 -3.69 -1.14 8.72
C TYR A 23 -2.85 -2.24 9.35
N ASN A 24 -1.56 -2.30 9.02
CA ASN A 24 -0.65 -3.26 9.62
C ASN A 24 0.72 -2.59 9.90
N GLU A 25 0.97 -2.29 11.16
CA GLU A 25 2.20 -1.63 11.63
C GLU A 25 3.45 -2.46 11.36
N GLU A 26 3.39 -3.78 11.54
CA GLU A 26 4.54 -4.66 11.39
C GLU A 26 5.06 -4.63 9.95
N VAL A 27 4.13 -4.68 8.99
CA VAL A 27 4.45 -4.62 7.56
C VAL A 27 4.98 -3.23 7.17
N LEU A 28 4.37 -2.17 7.71
CA LEU A 28 4.83 -0.80 7.46
C LEU A 28 6.23 -0.54 8.05
N ALA A 29 6.52 -1.11 9.23
CA ALA A 29 7.83 -1.01 9.89
C ALA A 29 8.95 -1.69 9.09
N GLN A 30 8.65 -2.76 8.35
CA GLN A 30 9.60 -3.42 7.45
C GLN A 30 9.97 -2.57 6.21
N GLY A 31 9.20 -1.51 5.94
CA GLY A 31 9.36 -0.64 4.79
C GLY A 31 8.82 -1.27 3.51
N VAL A 32 7.62 -0.85 3.09
CA VAL A 32 6.98 -1.32 1.86
C VAL A 32 7.26 -0.36 0.70
N GLY A 33 7.69 -0.90 -0.43
CA GLY A 33 7.74 -0.22 -1.73
C GLY A 33 6.58 -0.64 -2.62
N ILE A 34 6.01 0.32 -3.35
CA ILE A 34 4.93 0.08 -4.32
C ILE A 34 5.36 0.58 -5.69
N ARG A 35 5.15 -0.23 -6.72
CA ARG A 35 5.31 0.14 -8.14
C ARG A 35 3.95 0.06 -8.77
N PHE A 36 3.55 1.19 -9.35
CA PHE A 36 2.28 1.31 -10.01
C PHE A 36 2.52 1.73 -11.45
N LYS A 37 2.02 0.96 -12.41
CA LYS A 37 2.23 1.21 -13.86
C LYS A 37 3.71 1.36 -14.25
N GLY A 38 4.60 0.63 -13.60
CA GLY A 38 6.04 0.69 -13.86
C GLY A 38 6.78 1.83 -13.15
N GLU A 39 6.08 2.72 -12.43
CA GLU A 39 6.67 3.80 -11.64
C GLU A 39 6.65 3.47 -10.14
N GLU A 40 7.77 3.67 -9.44
CA GLU A 40 7.77 3.59 -7.97
C GLU A 40 6.97 4.75 -7.37
N LYS A 41 6.07 4.43 -6.45
CA LYS A 41 5.25 5.39 -5.71
C LYS A 41 5.52 5.20 -4.22
N THR A 42 5.94 6.29 -3.58
CA THR A 42 6.22 6.34 -2.13
C THR A 42 5.10 7.03 -1.34
N ASN A 43 4.19 7.70 -2.04
CA ASN A 43 3.03 8.39 -1.48
C ASN A 43 1.75 7.54 -1.54
N VAL A 44 1.89 6.21 -1.47
CA VAL A 44 0.74 5.28 -1.47
C VAL A 44 0.16 5.21 -0.07
N GLU A 45 -1.11 5.57 0.06
CA GLU A 45 -1.87 5.45 1.31
C GLU A 45 -2.53 4.09 1.48
N GLU A 46 -2.96 3.50 0.37
CA GLU A 46 -3.59 2.19 0.36
C GLU A 46 -3.40 1.55 -1.00
N TYR A 47 -3.25 0.24 -1.04
CA TYR A 47 -3.24 -0.51 -2.30
C TYR A 47 -4.06 -1.79 -2.18
N CYS A 48 -4.50 -2.31 -3.32
CA CYS A 48 -5.11 -3.62 -3.44
C CYS A 48 -4.54 -4.29 -4.70
N ILE A 49 -3.80 -5.39 -4.53
CA ILE A 49 -3.16 -6.14 -5.61
C ILE A 49 -4.22 -6.94 -6.38
N SER A 50 -5.11 -7.63 -5.67
CA SER A 50 -6.12 -8.50 -6.29
C SER A 50 -7.12 -7.72 -7.14
N GLU A 51 -7.50 -6.51 -6.72
CA GLU A 51 -8.37 -5.62 -7.51
C GLU A 51 -7.58 -4.69 -8.45
N GLY A 52 -6.25 -4.61 -8.30
CA GLY A 52 -5.38 -3.80 -9.15
C GLY A 52 -5.63 -2.28 -9.03
N TRP A 53 -5.57 -1.74 -7.81
CA TRP A 53 -5.68 -0.30 -7.60
C TRP A 53 -4.80 0.21 -6.45
N VAL A 54 -4.43 1.48 -6.52
CA VAL A 54 -3.70 2.21 -5.48
C VAL A 54 -4.42 3.52 -5.15
N ARG A 55 -4.36 3.93 -3.89
CA ARG A 55 -4.69 5.27 -3.42
C ARG A 55 -3.41 6.03 -3.16
N LEU A 56 -3.23 7.11 -3.88
CA LEU A 56 -2.04 7.97 -3.79
C LEU A 56 -2.42 9.27 -3.10
N ALA A 57 -1.66 9.69 -2.10
CA ALA A 57 -1.79 11.02 -1.51
C ALA A 57 -1.34 12.09 -2.52
N LEU A 58 -2.20 13.07 -2.79
CA LEU A 58 -1.93 14.22 -3.65
C LEU A 58 -1.07 15.26 -2.91
N GLY A 59 0.23 14.95 -2.79
CA GLY A 59 1.20 15.83 -2.12
C GLY A 59 0.77 16.17 -0.70
N ASN A 60 0.92 17.44 -0.30
CA ASN A 60 0.60 17.91 1.04
C ASN A 60 -0.85 18.41 1.19
N LYS A 61 -1.74 18.07 0.27
CA LYS A 61 -3.15 18.48 0.37
C LYS A 61 -3.87 17.58 1.37
N VAL A 62 -4.59 18.21 2.30
CA VAL A 62 -5.44 17.52 3.28
C VAL A 62 -6.90 17.93 3.08
N ASP A 63 -7.82 17.04 3.44
CA ASP A 63 -9.25 17.30 3.49
C ASP A 63 -9.61 18.20 4.70
N ARG A 64 -10.90 18.54 4.84
CA ARG A 64 -11.40 19.35 5.96
C ARG A 64 -11.19 18.71 7.34
N LYS A 65 -10.92 17.40 7.40
CA LYS A 65 -10.73 16.60 8.60
C LYS A 65 -9.24 16.34 8.88
N GLY A 66 -8.33 16.91 8.09
CA GLY A 66 -6.89 16.74 8.21
C GLY A 66 -6.34 15.44 7.61
N ASN A 67 -7.15 14.65 6.90
CA ASN A 67 -6.65 13.45 6.22
C ASN A 67 -6.04 13.85 4.87
N PRO A 68 -4.94 13.25 4.43
CA PRO A 68 -4.38 13.50 3.10
C PRO A 68 -5.42 13.24 2.01
N LEU A 69 -5.43 14.11 1.00
CA LEU A 69 -6.32 13.97 -0.14
C LEU A 69 -5.78 12.87 -1.05
N THR A 70 -6.47 11.74 -1.09
CA THR A 70 -6.06 10.61 -1.93
C THR A 70 -6.78 10.57 -3.27
N ILE A 71 -6.09 10.13 -4.32
CA ILE A 71 -6.69 9.73 -5.60
C ILE A 71 -6.58 8.22 -5.79
N LEU A 72 -7.68 7.59 -6.15
CA LEU A 72 -7.69 6.17 -6.52
C LEU A 72 -7.31 6.02 -7.98
N GLN A 73 -6.27 5.25 -8.24
CA GLN A 73 -5.76 4.93 -9.57
C GLN A 73 -5.81 3.42 -9.77
N LYS A 74 -6.43 2.99 -10.87
CA LYS A 74 -6.49 1.57 -11.26
C LYS A 74 -5.39 1.21 -12.25
N GLY A 75 -4.79 0.05 -12.10
CA GLY A 75 -3.69 -0.43 -12.92
C GLY A 75 -2.87 -1.54 -12.25
N PRO A 76 -1.83 -2.05 -12.94
CA PRO A 76 -0.93 -3.04 -12.36
C PRO A 76 -0.22 -2.47 -11.13
N VAL A 77 -0.33 -3.22 -10.03
CA VAL A 77 0.26 -2.91 -8.73
C VAL A 77 1.24 -4.02 -8.39
N GLU A 78 2.46 -3.64 -8.05
CA GLU A 78 3.48 -4.55 -7.53
C GLU A 78 3.94 -4.00 -6.18
N ALA A 79 3.94 -4.85 -5.14
CA ALA A 79 4.38 -4.48 -3.80
C ALA A 79 5.60 -5.35 -3.41
N TRP A 80 6.62 -4.74 -2.79
CA TRP A 80 7.80 -5.44 -2.28
C TRP A 80 8.29 -4.83 -0.96
N ILE A 81 9.03 -5.60 -0.18
CA ILE A 81 9.64 -5.14 1.07
C ILE A 81 11.01 -4.56 0.74
N LYS A 82 11.25 -3.30 1.10
CA LYS A 82 12.54 -2.61 0.90
C LYS A 82 13.64 -3.18 1.81
N GLY A 83 13.26 -3.70 2.98
CA GLY A 83 14.16 -4.26 3.97
C GLY A 83 14.52 -5.74 3.81
N ALA A 84 14.21 -6.38 2.67
CA ALA A 84 14.75 -7.70 2.35
C ALA A 84 16.24 -7.57 1.99
N GLU A 85 17.05 -7.17 2.96
CA GLU A 85 18.49 -7.30 2.89
C GLU A 85 18.79 -8.79 2.77
N THR A 86 19.14 -9.20 1.56
CA THR A 86 19.77 -10.50 1.34
C THR A 86 21.16 -10.40 1.96
N ASN A 87 21.30 -10.76 3.23
CA ASN A 87 22.60 -10.91 3.88
C ASN A 87 22.68 -12.23 4.65
#